data_AF-A0A2E5KP48-F1
#
_entry.id   AF-A0A2E5KP48-F1
#
_cell.length_a   1.000
_cell.length_b   1.000
_cell.length_c   1.000
_cell.angle_alpha   90.00
_cell.angle_beta   90.00
_cell.angle_gamma   90.00
#
_symmetry.space_group_name_H-M   'P 1'
#
loop_
_entity.id
_entity.type
_entity.pdbx_description
1 polymer ?
#
loop_
_entity_poly.entity_id
_entity_poly.type
_entity_poly.pdbx_seq_one_letter_code
_entity_poly.pdbx_strand_id
1 'polypeptide(L)' 'MHVTPSAVSHQIRSLENFLGAKLFTRRVGKVALNSTGRGYLPVVRDALGQIEQASERIVRGSSIDTLTISIAPAFA' A
#
# COMPACT_ATOMS: atom_id res chain seq x y z
N MET A 1 4.08 -7.51 -13.21
CA MET A 1 4.43 -7.88 -11.82
C MET A 1 5.37 -9.09 -11.88
N HIS A 2 6.65 -8.96 -11.50
CA HIS A 2 7.66 -10.04 -11.59
C HIS A 2 8.05 -10.55 -10.19
N VAL A 3 7.11 -11.14 -9.45
CA VAL A 3 7.40 -11.77 -8.16
C VAL A 3 7.11 -13.26 -8.24
N THR A 4 8.09 -14.09 -7.89
CA THR A 4 7.89 -15.54 -7.84
C THR A 4 7.07 -15.92 -6.61
N PRO A 5 6.23 -16.96 -6.68
CA PRO A 5 5.47 -17.45 -5.51
C PRO A 5 6.36 -17.77 -4.30
N SER A 6 7.60 -18.22 -4.56
CA SER A 6 8.62 -18.45 -3.55
C SER A 6 9.04 -17.16 -2.85
N ALA A 7 9.36 -16.09 -3.60
CA ALA A 7 9.74 -14.81 -3.03
C ALA A 7 8.65 -14.24 -2.11
N VAL A 8 7.38 -14.30 -2.53
CA VAL A 8 6.24 -13.89 -1.70
C VAL A 8 6.14 -14.75 -0.43
N SER A 9 6.32 -16.07 -0.54
CA SER A 9 6.30 -16.96 0.62
C SER A 9 7.41 -16.67 1.63
N HIS A 10 8.61 -16.30 1.14
CA HIS A 10 9.72 -15.88 2.00
C HIS A 10 9.42 -14.56 2.71
N GLN A 11 8.86 -13.57 2.02
CA GLN A 11 8.48 -12.29 2.62
C GLN A 11 7.40 -12.45 3.69
N ILE A 12 6.37 -13.26 3.44
CA ILE A 12 5.33 -13.57 4.43
C ILE A 12 5.96 -14.22 5.67
N ARG A 13 6.87 -15.19 5.49
CA ARG A 13 7.54 -15.84 6.62
C ARG A 13 8.38 -14.86 7.43
N SER A 14 9.08 -13.95 6.76
CA SER A 14 9.84 -12.88 7.43
C SER A 14 8.93 -11.99 8.26
N LEU A 15 7.79 -11.57 7.70
CA LEU A 15 6.79 -10.78 8.41
C LEU A 15 6.23 -11.51 9.63
N GLU A 16 5.83 -12.78 9.49
CA GLU A 16 5.34 -13.58 10.62
C GLU A 16 6.39 -13.73 11.73
N ASN A 17 7.67 -13.85 11.37
CA ASN A 17 8.77 -13.92 12.33
C ASN A 17 8.96 -12.58 13.07
N PHE A 18 8.91 -11.46 12.33
CA PHE A 18 8.99 -10.13 12.92
C PHE A 18 7.85 -9.85 13.90
N LEU A 19 6.63 -10.26 13.55
CA LEU A 19 5.44 -10.10 14.41
C LEU A 19 5.35 -11.12 15.55
N GLY A 20 6.16 -12.18 15.52
CA GLY A 20 6.05 -13.29 16.47
C GLY A 20 4.74 -14.08 16.38
N ALA A 21 3.98 -13.92 15.28
CA ALA A 21 2.65 -14.50 15.11
C ALA A 21 2.44 -15.00 13.68
N LYS A 22 1.80 -16.18 13.56
CA LYS A 22 1.33 -16.66 12.26
C LYS A 22 0.15 -15.81 11.79
N LEU A 23 0.15 -15.46 10.51
CA LEU A 23 -0.95 -14.75 9.85
C LEU A 23 -1.73 -15.69 8.92
N PHE A 24 -1.09 -16.76 8.44
CA PHE A 24 -1.68 -17.73 7.54
C PHE A 24 -1.72 -19.13 8.14
N THR A 25 -2.77 -19.88 7.81
CA THR A 25 -2.86 -21.33 8.01
C THR A 25 -2.74 -22.02 6.66
N ARG A 26 -1.91 -23.06 6.60
CA ARG A 26 -1.75 -23.91 5.41
C ARG A 26 -2.49 -25.22 5.65
N ARG A 27 -3.46 -25.53 4.80
CA ARG A 27 -4.05 -26.87 4.67
C ARG A 27 -3.71 -27.43 3.29
N VAL A 28 -3.86 -28.73 3.09
CA VAL A 28 -3.51 -29.40 1.82
C VAL A 28 -4.11 -28.63 0.64
N GLY A 29 -3.23 -28.04 -0.18
CA GLY A 29 -3.60 -27.25 -1.37
C GLY A 29 -4.20 -25.86 -1.13
N LYS A 30 -4.36 -25.37 0.11
CA LYS A 30 -4.98 -24.07 0.41
C LYS A 30 -4.22 -23.26 1.46
N VAL A 31 -4.09 -21.97 1.19
CA VAL A 31 -3.55 -20.97 2.12
C VAL A 31 -4.69 -20.02 2.47
N ALA A 32 -4.93 -19.80 3.75
CA ALA A 32 -5.96 -18.89 4.24
C ALA A 32 -5.44 -18.07 5.42
N LEU A 33 -6.00 -16.88 5.65
CA LEU A 33 -5.71 -16.08 6.84
C LEU A 33 -6.27 -16.78 8.09
N ASN A 34 -5.52 -16.77 9.17
CA ASN A 34 -6.02 -17.18 10.48
C ASN A 34 -6.76 -16.02 11.18
N SER A 35 -7.11 -16.15 12.46
CA SER A 35 -7.75 -15.07 13.23
C SER A 35 -6.87 -13.81 13.29
N THR A 36 -5.58 -13.96 13.61
CA THR A 36 -4.61 -12.86 13.68
C THR A 36 -4.46 -12.15 12.33
N GLY A 37 -4.28 -12.92 11.25
CA GLY A 37 -4.18 -12.38 9.89
C GLY A 37 -5.43 -11.63 9.46
N ARG A 38 -6.62 -12.10 9.83
CA ARG A 38 -7.89 -11.41 9.56
C ARG A 38 -8.00 -10.07 10.30
N GLY A 39 -7.50 -9.98 11.54
CA GLY A 39 -7.45 -8.71 12.28
C GLY A 39 -6.38 -7.75 11.78
N TYR A 40 -5.24 -8.28 11.34
CA TYR A 40 -4.09 -7.50 10.88
C TYR A 40 -4.29 -6.90 9.48
N LEU A 41 -4.91 -7.66 8.56
CA LEU A 41 -5.06 -7.29 7.16
C LEU A 41 -5.72 -5.91 6.93
N PRO A 42 -6.90 -5.58 7.50
CA PRO A 42 -7.57 -4.32 7.18
C PRO A 42 -6.71 -3.12 7.57
N VAL A 43 -6.10 -3.13 8.76
CA VAL A 43 -5.26 -2.04 9.25
C VAL A 43 -4.04 -1.82 8.36
N VAL A 44 -3.34 -2.90 8.01
CA VAL A 44 -2.10 -2.81 7.23
C VAL A 44 -2.37 -2.45 5.78
N ARG A 45 -3.45 -2.97 5.20
CA ARG A 45 -3.88 -2.59 3.85
C ARG A 45 -4.15 -1.09 3.77
N ASP A 46 -4.87 -0.56 4.75
CA ASP A 46 -5.24 0.86 4.75
C ASP A 46 -3.99 1.73 4.95
N ALA A 47 -3.08 1.36 5.86
CA ALA A 47 -1.81 2.06 6.07
C ALA A 47 -0.91 2.04 4.82
N LEU A 48 -0.77 0.89 4.16
CA LEU A 48 0.00 0.78 2.90
C LEU A 48 -0.63 1.64 1.79
N GLY A 49 -1.96 1.68 1.70
CA GLY A 49 -2.66 2.55 0.76
C GLY A 49 -2.45 4.04 1.05
N GLN A 50 -2.31 4.44 2.32
CA GLN A 50 -1.96 5.82 2.68
C GLN A 50 -0.52 6.16 2.27
N ILE A 51 0.43 5.24 2.50
CA ILE A 51 1.83 5.39 2.09
C ILE A 51 1.93 5.50 0.57
N GLU A 52 1.21 4.65 -0.16
CA GLU A 52 1.13 4.69 -1.62
C GLU A 52 0.62 6.05 -2.10
N GLN A 53 -0.53 6.51 -1.60
CA GLN A 53 -1.10 7.81 -1.96
C GLN A 53 -0.15 8.97 -1.66
N ALA A 54 0.50 8.96 -0.50
CA ALA A 54 1.48 9.99 -0.13
C ALA A 54 2.69 9.98 -1.07
N SER A 55 3.21 8.79 -1.39
CA SER A 55 4.34 8.62 -2.31
C SER A 55 3.98 9.08 -3.72
N GLU A 56 2.79 8.72 -4.20
CA GLU A 56 2.31 9.15 -5.50
C GLU A 56 2.16 10.66 -5.61
N ARG A 57 1.73 11.36 -4.55
CA ARG A 57 1.67 12.84 -4.54
C ARG A 57 3.05 13.47 -4.73
N ILE A 58 4.09 12.86 -4.15
CA ILE A 58 5.48 13.31 -4.32
C ILE A 58 5.96 12.99 -5.74
N VAL A 59 5.76 11.77 -6.20
CA VAL A 59 6.23 11.28 -7.52
C VAL A 59 5.54 12.00 -8.68
N ARG A 60 4.24 12.28 -8.58
CA ARG A 60 3.51 13.07 -9.58
C ARG A 60 3.94 14.53 -9.63
N GLY A 61 4.74 14.98 -8.67
CA GLY A 61 5.14 16.36 -8.54
C GLY A 61 3.99 17.23 -8.06
N SER A 62 4.31 18.19 -7.20
CA SER A 62 3.55 19.42 -7.10
C SER A 62 3.69 20.14 -8.44
N SER A 63 2.93 19.74 -9.46
CA SER A 63 2.58 20.64 -10.55
C SER A 63 1.79 21.76 -9.89
N ILE A 64 2.50 22.78 -9.38
CA ILE A 64 1.90 24.09 -9.21
C ILE A 64 1.62 24.54 -10.63
N ASP A 65 0.45 24.16 -11.12
CA ASP A 65 -0.13 24.67 -12.33
C ASP A 65 -0.47 26.13 -12.01
N THR A 66 0.52 27.01 -12.19
CA THR A 66 0.35 28.44 -11.95
C THR A 66 -0.63 28.93 -13.00
N LEU A 67 -1.91 28.98 -12.63
CA LEU A 67 -2.96 29.50 -13.47
C LEU A 67 -2.87 31.03 -13.45
N THR A 68 -2.12 31.59 -14.40
CA THR A 68 -2.07 33.04 -14.61
C THR A 68 -3.40 33.49 -15.21
N ILE A 69 -4.24 34.12 -14.39
CA ILE A 69 -5.47 34.76 -14.84
C ILE A 69 -5.13 36.21 -15.20
N SER A 70 -5.06 36.50 -16.50
CA SER A 70 -4.96 37.88 -17.00
C SER A 70 -6.36 38.43 -17.22
N ILE A 71 -6.74 39.49 -16.49
CA ILE A 71 -7.97 40.25 -16.74
C ILE A 71 -7.67 41.48 -17.59
N ALA A 72 -8.62 41.85 -18.47
CA ALA A 72 -8.53 43.10 -19.21
C ALA A 72 -8.66 44.30 -18.25
N PRO A 73 -7.88 45.38 -18.41
CA PRO A 73 -7.88 46.55 -17.51
C PRO A 73 -9.26 47.21 -17.33
N ALA A 74 -10.21 46.95 -18.23
CA ALA A 74 -11.56 47.50 -18.19
C ALA A 74 -12.45 46.90 -17.07
N PHE A 75 -11.96 45.88 -16.34
CA PHE A 75 -12.70 45.19 -15.28
C PHE A 75 -11.92 45.11 -13.94
N ALA A 76 -10.84 45.91 -13.77
CA ALA A 76 -10.07 46.01 -12.52
C ALA A 76 -10.51 47.20 -11.66
#